data_AF-A0A962SD09-F1
#
_entry.id   AF-A0A962SD09-F1
#
_cell.length_a   1.000
_cell.length_b   1.000
_cell.length_c   1.000
_cell.angle_alpha   90.00
_cell.angle_beta   90.00
_cell.angle_gamma   90.00
#
_symmetry.space_group_name_H-M   'P 1'
#
loop_
_entity.id
_entity.type
_entity.pdbx_description
1 polymer ?
#
loop_
_entity_poly.entity_id
_entity_poly.type
_entity_poly.pdbx_seq_one_letter_code
_entity_poly.pdbx_strand_id
1 'polypeptide(L)'
;MLPVVERLTRWADFLLMLLASAALFALMLMTFSDVMMRSLFNAPIQVATELTRIFMAVLVFASLPVMMVRGGAISVDLLDPLFRAWRVERIQRGLIDVFTGIILYWPVQRLWVLVERTQSYGEVTEFLRLPQYLVLGFITFAVALTAVATLLKGLIELFGKAPGGDSHV
;
A
#
# COMPACT_ATOMS: atom_id res chain seq x y z
N MET A 1 -7.31 22.09 12.04
CA MET A 1 -6.50 21.47 10.98
C MET A 1 -6.74 19.97 10.81
N LEU A 2 -7.28 19.27 11.81
CA LEU A 2 -7.67 17.86 11.75
C LEU A 2 -8.74 17.48 10.68
N PRO A 3 -9.82 18.25 10.43
CA PRO A 3 -10.90 17.77 9.56
C PRO A 3 -10.52 17.73 8.07
N VAL A 4 -9.55 18.55 7.65
CA VAL A 4 -9.06 18.56 6.26
C VAL A 4 -8.16 17.37 6.00
N VAL A 5 -7.25 17.06 6.92
CA VAL A 5 -6.37 15.88 6.84
C VAL A 5 -7.20 14.60 6.82
N GLU A 6 -8.18 14.47 7.72
CA GLU A 6 -9.10 13.33 7.74
C GLU A 6 -9.98 13.20 6.49
N ARG A 7 -10.29 14.32 5.84
CA ARG A 7 -11.04 14.30 4.57
C ARG A 7 -10.12 13.85 3.44
N LEU A 8 -8.89 14.36 3.39
CA LEU A 8 -7.91 13.98 2.37
C LEU A 8 -7.56 12.49 2.47
N THR A 9 -7.31 11.98 3.67
CA THR A 9 -6.99 10.56 3.89
C THR A 9 -8.16 9.67 3.52
N ARG A 10 -9.40 10.01 3.89
CA ARG A 10 -10.59 9.23 3.49
C ARG A 10 -10.81 9.21 1.98
N TRP A 11 -10.55 10.33 1.30
CA TRP A 11 -10.64 10.38 -0.16
C TRP A 11 -9.53 9.57 -0.84
N ALA A 12 -8.30 9.68 -0.36
CA ALA A 12 -7.18 8.87 -0.85
C ALA A 12 -7.44 7.38 -0.63
N ASP A 13 -7.88 6.99 0.58
CA ASP A 13 -8.28 5.62 0.92
C ASP A 13 -9.35 5.11 -0.04
N PHE A 14 -10.40 5.90 -0.29
CA PHE A 14 -11.48 5.52 -1.19
C PHE A 14 -10.98 5.30 -2.62
N LEU A 15 -10.17 6.21 -3.16
CA LEU A 15 -9.62 6.08 -4.50
C LEU A 15 -8.69 4.87 -4.63
N LEU A 16 -7.84 4.64 -3.64
CA LEU A 16 -6.92 3.51 -3.60
C LEU A 16 -7.67 2.17 -3.48
N MET A 17 -8.69 2.09 -2.63
CA MET A 17 -9.55 0.91 -2.51
C MET A 17 -10.39 0.66 -3.76
N LEU A 18 -10.89 1.72 -4.40
CA LEU A 18 -11.61 1.61 -5.66
C LEU A 18 -10.68 1.08 -6.77
N LEU A 19 -9.44 1.59 -6.83
CA LEU A 19 -8.43 1.10 -7.77
C LEU A 19 -8.08 -0.37 -7.51
N ALA A 20 -7.87 -0.74 -6.24
CA ALA A 20 -7.59 -2.11 -5.82
C ALA A 20 -8.73 -3.07 -6.18
N SER A 21 -9.96 -2.72 -5.84
CA SER A 21 -11.15 -3.54 -6.16
C SER A 21 -11.39 -3.65 -7.66
N ALA A 22 -11.21 -2.57 -8.42
CA ALA A 22 -11.30 -2.59 -9.88
C ALA A 22 -10.22 -3.49 -10.50
N ALA A 23 -8.97 -3.42 -10.01
CA ALA A 23 -7.89 -4.29 -10.45
C ALA A 23 -8.18 -5.78 -10.14
N LEU A 24 -8.71 -6.08 -8.95
CA LEU A 24 -9.10 -7.44 -8.58
C LEU A 24 -10.23 -7.96 -9.46
N PHE A 25 -11.25 -7.13 -9.72
CA PHE A 25 -12.36 -7.49 -10.59
C PHE A 25 -11.89 -7.73 -12.03
N ALA A 26 -11.00 -6.87 -12.55
CA ALA A 26 -10.39 -7.06 -13.86
C ALA A 26 -9.57 -8.35 -13.93
N LEU A 27 -8.79 -8.66 -12.89
CA LEU A 27 -8.04 -9.91 -12.80
C LEU A 27 -8.96 -11.14 -12.79
N MET A 28 -10.10 -11.07 -12.09
CA MET A 28 -11.10 -12.13 -12.07
C MET A 28 -11.74 -12.34 -13.45
N LEU A 29 -12.14 -11.25 -14.13
CA LEU A 29 -12.76 -11.34 -15.46
C LEU A 29 -11.76 -11.87 -16.50
N MET A 30 -10.51 -11.44 -16.40
CA MET A 30 -9.42 -11.89 -17.24
C MET A 30 -9.13 -13.37 -17.05
N THR A 31 -9.00 -13.84 -15.81
CA THR A 31 -8.77 -15.27 -15.50
C THR A 31 -9.94 -16.14 -15.96
N PHE A 32 -11.17 -15.69 -15.78
CA PHE A 32 -12.35 -16.37 -16.33
C PHE A 32 -12.29 -16.44 -17.86
N SER A 33 -11.96 -15.33 -18.53
CA SER A 33 -11.84 -15.27 -19.99
C SER A 33 -10.74 -16.18 -20.51
N ASP A 34 -9.60 -16.26 -19.83
CA ASP A 34 -8.49 -17.16 -20.17
C ASP A 34 -8.92 -18.63 -20.10
N VAL A 35 -9.64 -19.02 -19.04
CA VAL A 35 -10.19 -20.38 -18.91
C VAL A 35 -11.20 -20.69 -20.01
N MET A 36 -12.12 -19.76 -20.32
CA MET A 36 -13.09 -19.93 -21.41
C MET A 36 -12.41 -20.08 -22.76
N MET A 37 -11.42 -19.24 -23.07
CA MET A 37 -10.74 -19.27 -24.36
C MET A 37 -9.92 -20.55 -24.55
N ARG A 38 -9.27 -21.02 -23.47
CA ARG A 38 -8.56 -22.29 -23.47
C ARG A 38 -9.50 -23.49 -23.64
N SER A 39 -10.66 -23.45 -23.00
CA SER A 39 -11.65 -24.55 -23.04
C SER A 39 -12.40 -24.63 -24.37
N LEU A 40 -12.80 -23.49 -24.95
CA LEU A 40 -13.66 -23.43 -26.14
C LEU A 40 -12.87 -23.34 -27.45
N PHE A 41 -11.75 -22.63 -27.45
CA PHE A 41 -11.01 -22.28 -28.68
C PHE A 41 -9.59 -22.85 -28.72
N ASN A 42 -9.17 -23.58 -27.69
CA ASN A 42 -7.82 -24.16 -27.56
C ASN A 42 -6.68 -23.13 -27.79
N ALA A 43 -6.97 -21.85 -27.57
CA ALA A 43 -6.09 -20.72 -27.84
C ALA A 43 -5.87 -19.93 -26.54
N PRO A 44 -4.83 -20.24 -25.75
CA PRO A 44 -4.57 -19.54 -24.48
C PRO A 44 -4.12 -18.10 -24.72
N ILE A 45 -4.41 -17.21 -23.77
CA ILE A 45 -3.99 -15.81 -23.86
C ILE A 45 -2.51 -15.71 -23.48
N GLN A 46 -1.62 -15.54 -24.47
CA GLN A 46 -0.16 -15.47 -24.24
C GLN A 46 0.26 -14.35 -23.27
N VAL A 47 -0.46 -13.23 -23.32
CA VAL A 47 -0.25 -12.03 -22.49
C VAL A 47 -0.79 -12.15 -21.06
N ALA A 48 -1.40 -13.29 -20.71
CA ALA A 48 -2.12 -13.40 -19.44
C ALA A 48 -1.21 -13.32 -18.21
N THR A 49 0.01 -13.84 -18.32
CA THR A 49 0.97 -13.85 -17.22
C THR A 49 1.49 -12.45 -16.90
N GLU A 50 1.76 -11.62 -17.92
CA GLU A 50 2.18 -10.23 -17.74
C GLU A 50 1.09 -9.37 -17.11
N LEU A 51 -0.13 -9.45 -17.65
CA LEU A 51 -1.24 -8.63 -17.17
C LEU A 51 -1.60 -9.01 -15.72
N THR A 52 -1.52 -10.30 -15.38
CA THR A 52 -1.69 -10.77 -14.00
C THR A 52 -0.64 -10.17 -13.07
N ARG A 53 0.64 -10.09 -13.48
CA ARG A 53 1.69 -9.44 -12.68
C ARG A 53 1.40 -7.96 -12.46
N ILE A 54 0.95 -7.25 -13.49
CA ILE A 54 0.61 -5.82 -13.41
C ILE A 54 -0.59 -5.61 -12.48
N PHE A 55 -1.66 -6.41 -12.63
CA PHE A 55 -2.83 -6.31 -11.76
C PHE A 55 -2.52 -6.66 -10.31
N MET A 56 -1.70 -7.69 -10.05
CA MET A 56 -1.23 -8.00 -8.70
C MET A 56 -0.43 -6.85 -8.11
N ALA A 57 0.48 -6.23 -8.87
CA ALA A 57 1.23 -5.07 -8.41
C ALA A 57 0.29 -3.91 -8.07
N VAL A 58 -0.65 -3.57 -8.96
CA VAL A 58 -1.62 -2.49 -8.73
C VAL A 58 -2.47 -2.78 -7.49
N LEU A 59 -3.01 -3.99 -7.36
CA LEU A 59 -3.83 -4.42 -6.23
C LEU A 59 -3.08 -4.32 -4.89
N VAL A 60 -1.88 -4.89 -4.83
CA VAL A 60 -1.07 -4.94 -3.61
C VAL A 60 -0.62 -3.54 -3.22
N PHE A 61 -0.04 -2.79 -4.15
CA PHE A 61 0.50 -1.47 -3.82
C PHE A 61 -0.61 -0.41 -3.63
N ALA A 62 -1.78 -0.54 -4.25
CA ALA A 62 -2.91 0.32 -3.94
C ALA A 62 -3.48 0.06 -2.54
N SER A 63 -3.49 -1.20 -2.07
CA SER A 63 -3.98 -1.53 -0.73
C SER A 63 -2.97 -1.25 0.39
N LEU A 64 -1.68 -1.17 0.07
CA LEU A 64 -0.58 -1.01 1.03
C LEU A 64 -0.71 0.24 1.92
N PRO A 65 -0.94 1.47 1.40
CA PRO A 65 -1.09 2.66 2.25
C PRO A 65 -2.23 2.52 3.25
N VAL A 66 -3.36 1.98 2.77
CA VAL A 66 -4.59 1.83 3.54
C VAL A 66 -4.42 0.81 4.66
N MET A 67 -3.78 -0.34 4.37
CA MET A 67 -3.52 -1.36 5.39
C MET A 67 -2.57 -0.86 6.48
N MET A 68 -1.53 -0.11 6.10
CA MET A 68 -0.54 0.41 7.04
C MET A 68 -1.13 1.48 7.97
N VAL A 69 -1.95 2.39 7.45
CA VAL A 69 -2.60 3.42 8.29
C VAL A 69 -3.63 2.80 9.24
N ARG A 70 -4.41 1.82 8.77
CA ARG A 70 -5.48 1.18 9.57
C ARG A 70 -4.96 0.16 10.60
N GLY A 71 -3.66 -0.11 10.64
CA GLY A 71 -3.10 -1.14 11.52
C GLY A 71 -3.53 -2.56 11.12
N GLY A 72 -3.79 -2.78 9.83
CA GLY A 72 -4.19 -4.09 9.30
C GLY A 72 -3.03 -5.06 9.08
N ALA A 73 -1.78 -4.64 9.37
CA ALA A 73 -0.63 -5.54 9.38
C ALA A 73 -0.75 -6.52 10.55
N ILE A 74 -0.42 -7.79 10.31
CA ILE A 74 -0.42 -8.81 11.36
C ILE A 74 0.58 -8.38 12.43
N SER A 75 0.05 -8.01 13.59
CA SER A 75 0.80 -7.52 14.74
C SER A 75 0.85 -8.63 15.78
N VAL A 76 2.03 -8.91 16.33
CA VAL A 76 2.18 -9.88 17.42
C VAL A 76 2.49 -9.10 18.69
N ASP A 77 1.51 -9.06 19.59
CA ASP A 77 1.47 -8.17 20.76
C ASP A 77 2.26 -8.73 21.95
N LEU A 78 3.52 -9.12 21.73
CA LEU A 78 4.34 -9.78 22.76
C LEU A 78 4.71 -8.84 23.92
N LEU A 79 4.87 -7.54 23.64
CA LEU A 79 5.32 -6.55 24.63
C LEU A 79 4.18 -5.71 25.21
N ASP A 80 2.96 -5.85 24.67
CA ASP A 80 1.79 -5.07 25.07
C ASP A 80 1.46 -5.19 26.57
N PRO A 81 1.56 -6.38 27.22
CA PRO A 81 1.32 -6.49 28.65
C PRO A 81 2.31 -5.66 29.50
N LEU A 82 3.56 -5.52 29.05
CA LEU A 82 4.61 -4.77 29.74
C LEU A 82 4.37 -3.26 29.62
N PHE A 83 4.00 -2.78 28.44
CA PHE A 83 3.74 -1.36 28.19
C PHE A 83 2.40 -0.88 28.75
N ARG A 84 1.40 -1.76 28.86
CA ARG A 84 0.12 -1.48 29.54
C ARG A 84 0.32 -1.14 31.02
N ALA A 85 1.25 -1.82 31.70
CA ALA A 85 1.56 -1.53 33.10
C ALA A 85 2.11 -0.10 33.31
N TRP A 86 2.75 0.48 32.29
CA TRP A 86 3.38 1.80 32.34
C TRP A 86 2.50 2.90 31.72
N ARG A 87 1.31 2.58 31.20
CA ARG A 87 0.36 3.48 30.50
C ARG A 87 1.00 4.24 29.32
N VAL A 88 2.02 3.66 28.68
CA VAL A 88 2.77 4.27 27.54
C VAL A 88 2.41 3.69 26.18
N GLU A 89 1.34 2.89 26.07
CA GLU A 89 0.91 2.23 24.82
C GLU A 89 0.78 3.18 23.62
N ARG A 90 0.39 4.45 23.85
CA ARG A 90 0.30 5.47 22.79
C ARG A 90 1.67 5.88 22.27
N ILE A 91 2.61 6.13 23.18
CA ILE A 91 3.96 6.57 22.84
C ILE A 91 4.65 5.46 22.06
N GLN A 92 4.49 4.22 22.50
CA GLN A 92 4.98 3.04 21.80
C GLN A 92 4.40 2.94 20.38
N ARG A 93 3.06 2.99 20.22
CA ARG A 93 2.41 2.94 18.90
C ARG A 93 2.87 4.06 17.97
N GLY A 94 2.88 5.29 18.47
CA GLY A 94 3.36 6.45 17.70
C GLY A 94 4.84 6.34 17.31
N LEU A 95 5.71 5.85 18.18
CA LEU A 95 7.12 5.58 17.86
C LEU A 95 7.28 4.50 16.79
N ILE A 96 6.53 3.42 16.88
CA ILE A 96 6.55 2.33 15.89
C ILE A 96 6.10 2.84 14.52
N ASP A 97 5.03 3.63 14.46
CA ASP A 97 4.50 4.20 13.21
C ASP A 97 5.48 5.20 12.59
N VAL A 98 6.08 6.08 13.39
CA VAL A 98 7.13 7.01 12.92
C VAL A 98 8.35 6.24 12.43
N PHE A 99 8.82 5.26 13.18
CA PHE A 99 9.97 4.44 12.82
C PHE A 99 9.72 3.69 11.50
N THR A 100 8.52 3.14 11.34
CA THR A 100 8.09 2.46 10.11
C THR A 100 8.08 3.43 8.92
N GLY A 101 7.54 4.64 9.09
CA GLY A 101 7.56 5.69 8.07
C GLY A 101 8.98 6.09 7.65
N ILE A 102 9.91 6.20 8.61
CA ILE A 102 11.32 6.50 8.35
C ILE A 102 12.00 5.35 7.59
N ILE A 103 11.81 4.10 8.03
CA ILE A 103 12.40 2.94 7.35
C ILE A 103 11.90 2.83 5.91
N LEU A 104 10.63 3.14 5.65
CA LEU A 104 10.05 3.13 4.32
C LEU A 104 10.67 4.17 3.36
N TYR A 105 11.43 5.16 3.86
CA TYR A 105 12.18 6.06 2.99
C TYR A 105 13.25 5.32 2.16
N TRP A 106 13.90 4.31 2.73
CA TRP A 106 14.92 3.51 2.04
C TRP A 106 14.41 2.80 0.77
N PRO A 107 13.33 2.00 0.80
CA PRO A 107 12.79 1.37 -0.40
C PRO A 107 12.26 2.40 -1.42
N VAL A 108 11.72 3.55 -0.99
CA VAL A 108 11.30 4.62 -1.92
C VAL A 108 12.48 5.10 -2.76
N GLN A 109 13.61 5.40 -2.14
CA GLN A 109 14.82 5.81 -2.86
C GLN A 109 15.30 4.72 -3.83
N ARG A 110 15.25 3.45 -3.39
CA ARG A 110 15.68 2.34 -4.24
C ARG A 110 14.77 2.13 -5.45
N LEU A 111 13.45 2.28 -5.26
CA LEU A 111 12.46 2.18 -6.33
C LEU A 111 12.58 3.35 -7.30
N TRP A 112 12.86 4.56 -6.82
CA TRP A 112 13.08 5.72 -7.67
C TRP A 112 14.26 5.53 -8.63
N VAL A 113 15.40 5.07 -8.11
CA VAL A 113 16.57 4.73 -8.95
C VAL A 113 16.25 3.62 -9.96
N LEU A 114 15.40 2.66 -9.58
CA LEU A 114 14.96 1.61 -10.49
C LEU A 114 14.09 2.16 -11.63
N VAL A 115 13.17 3.08 -11.33
CA VAL A 115 12.35 3.77 -12.34
C VAL A 115 13.22 4.54 -13.33
N GLU A 116 14.18 5.32 -12.85
CA GLU A 116 15.10 6.08 -13.71
C GLU A 116 15.93 5.16 -14.61
N ARG A 117 16.43 4.05 -14.07
CA ARG A 117 17.15 3.05 -14.85
C ARG A 117 16.26 2.45 -15.94
N THR A 118 15.12 1.90 -15.58
CA THR A 118 14.17 1.29 -16.53
C THR A 118 13.71 2.29 -17.59
N GLN A 119 13.54 3.56 -17.24
CA GLN A 119 13.25 4.62 -18.21
C GLN A 119 14.42 4.87 -19.17
N SER A 120 15.65 4.95 -18.66
CA SER A 120 16.86 5.19 -19.49
C SER A 120 17.19 4.05 -20.45
N TYR A 121 16.94 2.80 -20.05
CA TYR A 121 17.14 1.62 -20.89
C TYR A 121 15.98 1.36 -21.84
N GLY A 122 14.86 2.08 -21.71
CA GLY A 122 13.67 1.87 -22.53
C GLY A 122 13.08 0.47 -22.34
N GLU A 123 13.18 -0.09 -21.13
CA GLU A 123 12.70 -1.44 -20.83
C GLU A 123 11.18 -1.53 -21.02
N VAL A 124 10.76 -2.48 -21.86
CA VAL A 124 9.37 -2.78 -22.17
C VAL A 124 9.05 -4.22 -21.81
N THR A 125 7.78 -4.50 -21.50
CA THR A 125 7.34 -5.89 -21.26
C THR A 125 7.46 -6.74 -22.52
N GLU A 126 7.58 -8.05 -22.34
CA GLU A 126 7.94 -9.02 -23.39
C GLU A 126 6.83 -9.15 -24.44
N PHE A 127 5.57 -9.21 -23.99
CA PHE A 127 4.42 -9.42 -24.88
C PHE A 127 3.64 -8.13 -25.13
N LEU A 128 3.27 -7.38 -24.08
CA LEU A 128 2.49 -6.15 -24.22
C LEU A 128 3.32 -4.94 -24.69
N ARG A 129 4.65 -5.04 -24.65
CA ARG A 129 5.57 -3.93 -24.90
C ARG A 129 5.22 -2.66 -24.12
N LEU A 130 4.65 -2.84 -22.92
CA LEU A 130 4.33 -1.72 -22.03
C LEU A 130 5.61 -1.18 -21.41
N PRO A 131 5.77 0.15 -21.31
CA PRO A 131 6.92 0.72 -20.63
C PRO A 131 6.91 0.35 -19.15
N GLN A 132 7.90 -0.40 -18.70
CA GLN A 132 7.95 -0.94 -17.34
C GLN A 132 8.07 0.16 -16.27
N TYR A 133 8.61 1.33 -16.65
CA TYR A 133 8.75 2.48 -15.75
C TYR A 133 7.39 3.01 -15.24
N LEU A 134 6.29 2.79 -15.97
CA LEU A 134 4.96 3.23 -15.55
C LEU A 134 4.48 2.45 -14.32
N VAL A 135 4.63 1.11 -14.37
CA VAL A 135 4.25 0.23 -13.27
C VAL A 135 5.15 0.48 -12.06
N LEU A 136 6.46 0.57 -12.27
CA LEU A 136 7.41 0.88 -11.20
C LEU A 136 7.20 2.28 -10.61
N GLY A 137 6.82 3.27 -11.42
CA GLY A 137 6.49 4.61 -10.98
C GLY A 137 5.27 4.61 -10.07
N PHE A 138 4.21 3.86 -10.43
CA PHE A 138 3.04 3.67 -9.57
C PHE A 138 3.41 3.02 -8.23
N ILE A 139 4.22 1.95 -8.26
CA ILE A 139 4.71 1.28 -7.04
C ILE A 139 5.48 2.26 -6.15
N THR A 140 6.40 3.02 -6.74
CA THR A 140 7.21 4.03 -6.02
C THR A 140 6.31 5.07 -5.36
N PHE A 141 5.31 5.58 -6.08
CA PHE A 141 4.34 6.53 -5.56
C PHE A 141 3.54 5.95 -4.40
N ALA A 142 3.03 4.73 -4.52
CA ALA A 142 2.25 4.09 -3.47
C ALA A 142 3.06 3.83 -2.19
N VAL A 143 4.32 3.38 -2.32
CA VAL A 143 5.23 3.19 -1.19
C VAL A 143 5.58 4.53 -0.54
N ALA A 144 5.84 5.57 -1.34
CA ALA A 144 6.09 6.92 -0.83
C ALA A 144 4.88 7.48 -0.07
N LEU A 145 3.68 7.32 -0.64
CA LEU A 145 2.43 7.71 0.02
C LEU A 145 2.24 6.97 1.35
N THR A 146 2.56 5.69 1.40
CA THR A 146 2.53 4.89 2.63
C THR A 146 3.48 5.46 3.68
N ALA A 147 4.74 5.72 3.30
CA ALA A 147 5.76 6.23 4.20
C ALA A 147 5.33 7.56 4.83
N VAL A 148 4.76 8.46 4.02
CA VAL A 148 4.22 9.74 4.50
C VAL A 148 3.00 9.52 5.39
N ALA A 149 2.07 8.65 5.00
CA ALA A 149 0.83 8.43 5.74
C ALA A 149 1.07 7.81 7.13
N THR A 150 1.97 6.82 7.25
CA THR A 150 2.33 6.21 8.53
C THR A 150 3.12 7.17 9.41
N LEU A 151 4.02 7.96 8.83
CA LEU A 151 4.76 8.98 9.55
C LEU A 151 3.84 10.07 10.11
N LEU A 152 2.88 10.55 9.31
CA LEU A 152 1.88 11.52 9.77
C LEU A 152 1.00 10.95 10.87
N LYS A 153 0.53 9.70 10.74
CA LYS A 153 -0.25 9.01 11.77
C LYS A 153 0.54 8.92 13.08
N GLY A 154 1.79 8.46 13.02
CA GLY A 154 2.65 8.33 14.19
C GLY A 154 2.92 9.68 14.87
N LEU A 155 3.16 10.74 14.09
CA LEU A 155 3.30 12.11 14.64
C LEU A 155 2.01 12.59 15.31
N ILE A 156 0.84 12.35 14.71
CA ILE A 156 -0.44 12.72 15.31
C ILE A 156 -0.68 11.96 16.61
N GLU A 157 -0.32 10.67 16.68
CA GLU A 157 -0.44 9.89 17.92
C GLU A 157 0.51 10.36 19.02
N LEU A 158 1.71 10.82 18.66
CA LEU A 158 2.68 11.37 19.62
C LEU A 158 2.29 12.77 20.13
N PHE A 159 1.78 13.65 19.25
CA PHE A 159 1.44 15.04 19.59
C PHE A 159 -0.05 15.26 19.94
N GLY A 160 -0.91 14.26 19.72
CA GLY A 160 -2.33 14.31 20.04
C GLY A 160 -2.57 14.28 21.54
N LYS A 161 -3.25 15.31 22.06
CA LYS A 161 -3.65 15.44 23.46
C LYS A 161 -4.37 14.18 23.94
N ALA A 162 -4.05 13.72 25.15
CA ALA A 162 -4.74 12.61 25.79
C ALA A 162 -6.27 12.82 25.70
N PRO A 163 -7.08 11.87 25.19
CA PRO A 163 -8.44 11.76 25.68
C PRO A 163 -8.25 11.57 27.18
N GLY A 164 -8.83 12.48 27.95
CA GLY A 164 -8.82 12.40 29.40
C GLY A 164 -9.11 10.97 29.79
N GLY A 165 -8.31 10.45 30.72
CA GLY A 165 -8.76 9.29 31.46
C GLY A 165 -10.00 9.70 32.21
N ASP A 166 -11.17 9.48 31.61
CA ASP A 166 -12.39 9.30 32.38
C ASP A 166 -12.39 7.85 32.82
N SER A 167 -11.79 7.68 33.99
CA SER A 167 -12.18 6.70 34.97
C SER A 167 -13.69 6.81 35.21
N HIS A 168 -14.52 6.04 34.52
CA HIS A 168 -15.84 5.67 35.04
C HIS A 168 -16.26 4.28 34.55
N VAL A 169 -16.11 3.34 35.51
CA VAL A 169 -16.86 2.09 35.74
C VAL A 169 -16.53 0.90 34.84
#